data_AF-A0A1V1W935-F1
#
_entry.id   AF-A0A1V1W935-F1
#
_cell.length_a   1.000
_cell.length_b   1.000
_cell.length_c   1.000
_cell.angle_alpha   90.00
_cell.angle_beta   90.00
_cell.angle_gamma   90.00
#
_symmetry.space_group_name_H-M   'P 1'
#
loop_
_entity.id
_entity.type
_entity.pdbx_description
1 polymer ?
#
loop_
_entity_poly.entity_id
_entity_poly.type
_entity_poly.pdbx_seq_one_letter_code
_entity_poly.pdbx_strand_id
1 'polypeptide(L)' 'MGVAAVPFALASGTANAAAPGRPKPGSAREPVLAVVTDHTSSELRLLVGEREVVVHDRDLVTRILNAAGGR' A
#
# COMPACT_ATOMS: atom_id res chain seq x y z
N MET A 1 1.82 -29.49 28.74
CA MET A 1 1.43 -28.60 27.64
C MET A 1 2.01 -27.22 27.91
N GLY A 2 3.22 -26.94 27.41
CA GLY A 2 3.90 -25.65 27.59
C GLY A 2 3.86 -24.86 26.30
N VAL A 3 3.37 -23.62 26.34
CA VAL A 3 3.36 -22.72 25.17
C VAL A 3 4.71 -22.00 25.14
N ALA A 4 5.51 -22.24 24.11
CA ALA A 4 6.73 -21.48 23.88
C ALA A 4 6.35 -20.16 23.21
N ALA A 5 6.49 -19.05 23.94
CA ALA A 5 6.32 -17.71 23.37
C ALA A 5 7.52 -17.41 22.46
N VAL A 6 7.27 -17.31 21.15
CA VAL A 6 8.29 -16.90 20.18
C VAL A 6 8.24 -15.38 20.07
N PRO A 7 9.32 -14.64 20.41
CA PRO A 7 9.33 -13.20 20.26
C PRO A 7 9.36 -12.84 18.77
N PHE A 8 8.30 -12.16 18.30
CA PHE A 8 8.33 -11.47 17.01
C PHE A 8 9.10 -10.16 17.19
N ALA A 9 10.36 -10.14 16.77
CA ALA A 9 11.12 -8.91 16.63
C ALA A 9 10.57 -8.13 15.42
N LEU A 10 9.84 -7.04 15.69
CA LEU A 10 9.42 -6.10 14.65
C LEU A 10 10.67 -5.36 14.16
N ALA A 11 11.22 -5.80 13.03
CA ALA A 11 12.26 -5.06 12.33
C ALA A 11 11.68 -3.71 11.91
N SER A 12 12.05 -2.64 12.62
CA SER A 12 11.74 -1.26 12.25
C SER A 12 12.57 -0.88 11.03
N GLY A 13 12.14 -1.33 9.85
CA GLY A 13 12.69 -0.87 8.58
C GLY A 13 12.51 0.64 8.47
N THR A 14 13.60 1.37 8.26
CA THR A 14 13.55 2.82 8.03
C THR A 14 12.78 3.09 6.75
N ALA A 15 11.51 3.49 6.88
CA ALA A 15 10.73 3.97 5.76
C ALA A 15 11.40 5.24 5.22
N ASN A 16 11.97 5.17 4.02
CA ASN A 16 12.44 6.36 3.32
C ASN A 16 11.20 7.18 2.95
N ALA A 17 10.95 8.27 3.68
CA ALA A 17 9.89 9.20 3.36
C ALA A 17 10.22 9.89 2.02
N ALA A 18 9.54 9.46 0.95
CA ALA A 18 9.58 10.17 -0.32
C ALA A 18 9.10 11.62 -0.12
N ALA A 19 9.67 12.56 -0.86
CA ALA A 19 9.32 13.98 -0.75
C ALA A 19 7.79 14.18 -0.86
N PRO A 20 7.19 15.04 -0.01
CA PRO A 20 5.75 15.20 0.04
C PRO A 20 5.23 15.69 -1.31
N GLY A 21 4.37 14.89 -1.95
CA GLY A 21 3.70 15.26 -3.19
C GLY A 21 2.76 16.45 -2.97
N ARG A 22 2.74 17.40 -3.89
CA ARG A 22 1.82 18.55 -3.80
C ARG A 22 0.38 18.08 -4.03
N PRO A 23 -0.56 18.30 -3.09
CA PRO A 23 -1.96 17.94 -3.28
C PRO A 23 -2.55 18.74 -4.45
N LYS A 24 -3.32 18.06 -5.30
CA LYS A 24 -4.01 18.67 -6.44
C LYS A 24 -5.44 19.05 -6.05
N PRO A 25 -6.04 20.07 -6.69
CA PRO A 25 -7.48 20.28 -6.59
C PRO A 25 -8.20 18.99 -7.04
N GLY A 26 -8.91 18.33 -6.12
CA GLY A 26 -9.52 17.01 -6.33
C GLY A 26 -8.91 15.86 -5.51
N SER A 27 -7.91 16.13 -4.65
CA SER A 27 -7.44 15.13 -3.69
C SER A 27 -8.57 14.62 -2.79
N ALA A 28 -8.58 13.30 -2.57
CA ALA A 28 -9.55 12.65 -1.69
C ALA A 28 -9.47 13.22 -0.27
N ARG A 29 -10.64 13.53 0.30
CA ARG A 29 -10.80 13.97 1.70
C ARG A 29 -11.28 12.85 2.61
N GLU A 30 -11.70 11.74 2.01
CA GLU A 30 -12.16 10.53 2.67
C GLU A 30 -11.04 9.48 2.68
N PRO A 31 -11.11 8.48 3.57
CA PRO A 31 -10.18 7.36 3.58
C PRO A 31 -10.10 6.71 2.20
N VAL A 32 -8.87 6.43 1.75
CA VAL A 32 -8.60 5.74 0.48
C VAL A 32 -8.07 4.35 0.78
N LEU A 33 -8.75 3.31 0.29
CA LEU A 33 -8.23 1.94 0.29
C LEU A 33 -7.60 1.65 -1.07
N ALA A 34 -6.43 1.03 -1.04
CA ALA A 34 -5.72 0.59 -2.23
C ALA A 34 -5.70 -0.94 -2.27
N VAL A 35 -6.19 -1.51 -3.37
CA VAL A 35 -6.28 -2.96 -3.58
C VAL A 35 -5.49 -3.34 -4.83
N VAL A 36 -4.55 -4.27 -4.66
CA VAL A 36 -3.85 -4.94 -5.76
C VAL A 36 -4.32 -6.39 -5.76
N THR A 37 -5.03 -6.80 -6.81
CA THR A 37 -5.60 -8.16 -6.93
C THR A 37 -4.59 -9.18 -7.44
N ASP A 38 -3.63 -8.75 -8.25
CA ASP A 38 -2.57 -9.60 -8.78
C ASP A 38 -1.23 -8.84 -8.77
N HIS A 39 -0.23 -9.41 -8.09
CA HIS A 39 1.12 -8.86 -7.99
C HIS A 39 1.87 -8.73 -9.33
N THR A 40 1.46 -9.46 -10.37
CA THR A 40 2.03 -9.36 -11.70
C THR A 40 1.33 -8.33 -12.58
N SER A 41 0.14 -7.89 -12.16
CA SER A 41 -0.68 -6.92 -12.88
C SER A 41 -0.18 -5.50 -12.69
N SER A 42 -0.50 -4.64 -13.65
CA SER A 42 -0.29 -3.20 -13.56
C SER A 42 -1.51 -2.46 -13.01
N GLU A 43 -2.53 -3.17 -12.55
CA GLU A 43 -3.79 -2.61 -12.08
C GLU A 43 -3.79 -2.35 -10.57
N LEU A 44 -4.09 -1.11 -10.19
CA LEU A 44 -4.34 -0.68 -8.82
C LEU A 44 -5.77 -0.14 -8.70
N ARG A 45 -6.57 -0.72 -7.81
CA ARG A 45 -7.93 -0.25 -7.54
C ARG A 45 -7.92 0.61 -6.28
N LEU A 46 -8.40 1.85 -6.43
CA LEU A 46 -8.55 2.80 -5.33
C LEU A 46 -10.03 2.94 -5.01
N LEU A 47 -10.38 2.63 -3.77
CA LEU A 47 -11.73 2.82 -3.23
C LEU A 47 -11.72 4.10 -2.38
N VAL A 48 -12.56 5.05 -2.75
CA VAL A 48 -12.75 6.33 -2.05
C VAL A 48 -14.22 6.47 -1.72
N GLY A 49 -14.59 6.21 -0.46
CA GLY A 49 -15.99 6.03 -0.09
C GLY A 49 -16.63 4.91 -0.93
N GLU A 50 -17.65 5.25 -1.70
CA GLU A 50 -18.36 4.31 -2.59
C GLU A 50 -17.82 4.31 -4.03
N ARG A 51 -16.87 5.20 -4.33
CA ARG A 51 -16.33 5.37 -5.68
C ARG A 51 -15.09 4.53 -5.89
N GLU A 52 -15.09 3.75 -6.96
CA GLU A 52 -13.92 3.01 -7.42
C GLU A 52 -13.19 3.78 -8.53
N VAL A 53 -11.86 3.81 -8.44
CA VAL A 53 -10.97 4.35 -9.46
C VAL A 53 -9.92 3.31 -9.79
N VAL A 54 -9.80 2.95 -11.07
CA VAL A 54 -8.77 2.02 -11.55
C VAL A 54 -7.61 2.82 -12.11
N VAL A 55 -6.41 2.53 -11.61
CA VAL A 55 -5.15 3.12 -12.08
C VAL A 55 -4.32 2.02 -12.72
N HIS A 56 -3.91 2.23 -13.96
CA HIS A 56 -3.00 1.33 -14.65
C HIS A 56 -1.58 1.89 -14.61
N ASP A 57 -0.79 1.45 -13.61
CA ASP A 57 0.60 1.85 -13.42
C ASP A 57 1.39 0.72 -12.72
N ARG A 58 2.30 0.08 -13.46
CA ARG A 58 3.09 -1.05 -12.97
C ARG A 58 4.14 -0.65 -11.94
N ASP A 59 4.73 0.54 -12.07
CA ASP A 59 5.77 1.01 -11.15
C ASP A 59 5.16 1.37 -9.79
N LEU A 60 3.99 2.00 -9.79
CA LEU A 60 3.23 2.28 -8.59
C LEU A 60 2.80 1.00 -7.87
N VAL A 61 2.24 0.02 -8.59
CA VAL A 61 1.88 -1.29 -8.03
C VAL A 61 3.11 -1.93 -7.38
N THR A 62 4.24 -1.93 -8.08
CA THR A 62 5.51 -2.47 -7.57
C THR A 62 5.96 -1.76 -6.29
N ARG A 63 5.87 -0.42 -6.24
CA ARG A 63 6.19 0.37 -5.04
C ARG A 63 5.27 0.05 -3.86
N ILE A 64 3.97 -0.10 -4.10
CA ILE A 64 3.01 -0.48 -3.07
C ILE A 64 3.33 -1.88 -2.53
N LEU A 65 3.59 -2.86 -3.41
CA LEU A 65 3.96 -4.22 -3.00
C LEU A 65 5.28 -4.26 -2.21
N ASN A 66 6.29 -3.52 -2.67
CA ASN A 66 7.57 -3.41 -1.95
C ASN A 66 7.40 -2.77 -0.57
N ALA A 67 6.52 -1.77 -0.44
CA ALA A 67 6.23 -1.11 0.83
C ALA A 67 5.39 -1.97 1.78
N ALA A 68 4.45 -2.76 1.24
CA ALA A 68 3.66 -3.72 2.01
C ALA A 68 4.53 -4.87 2.56
N GLY A 69 5.67 -5.14 1.91
CA GLY A 69 6.56 -6.23 2.23
C GLY A 69 6.02 -7.56 1.70
N GLY A 70 6.92 -8.41 1.21
CA GLY A 70 6.64 -9.76 0.77
C GLY A 70 7.53 -10.75 1.51
N ARG A 71 6.97 -11.92 1.86
CA ARG A 71 7.76 -13.10 2.23
C ARG A 71 7.88 -14.02 1.03
#